data_AF-A0A268QVL0-F1
#
_entry.id   AF-A0A268QVL0-F1
#
_cell.length_a   1.000
_cell.length_b   1.000
_cell.length_c   1.000
_cell.angle_alpha   90.00
_cell.angle_beta   90.00
_cell.angle_gamma   90.00
#
_symmetry.space_group_name_H-M   'P 1'
#
loop_
_entity.id
_entity.type
_entity.pdbx_description
1 polymer ?
#
loop_
_entity_poly.entity_id
_entity_poly.type
_entity_poly.pdbx_seq_one_letter_code
_entity_poly.pdbx_strand_id
1 'polypeptide(L)' 'FESGTIAAAFGGTTTVIDFCLTNKGLPLSQSIQSWHDKAKDKAVIDYGFHLMIGEMNDDVLKQLDSVI' A
#
# COMPACT_ATOMS: atom_id res chain seq x y z
N PHE A 1 9.42 -1.05 5.48
CA PHE A 1 8.85 0.10 6.19
C PHE A 1 9.78 0.62 7.27
N GLU A 2 10.22 -0.18 8.24
CA GLU A 2 11.09 0.27 9.35
C GLU A 2 12.30 1.12 8.94
N SER A 3 13.34 0.53 8.33
CA SER A 3 14.56 1.27 7.98
C SER A 3 14.32 2.46 7.04
N GLY A 4 13.44 2.31 6.06
CA GLY A 4 13.11 3.37 5.10
C GLY A 4 12.40 4.56 5.73
N THR A 5 11.41 4.30 6.59
CA THR A 5 10.68 5.37 7.30
C THR A 5 11.53 6.07 8.36
N ILE A 6 12.44 5.34 9.01
CA ILE A 6 13.45 5.94 9.90
C ILE A 6 14.36 6.89 9.11
N ALA A 7 14.90 6.44 7.97
CA ALA A 7 15.75 7.27 7.13
C ALA A 7 15.01 8.53 6.62
N ALA A 8 13.74 8.38 6.22
CA ALA A 8 12.89 9.49 5.83
C ALA A 8 12.72 10.52 6.97
N ALA A 9 12.48 10.05 8.21
CA ALA A 9 12.36 10.92 9.38
C ALA A 9 13.65 11.71 9.65
N PHE A 10 14.82 11.06 9.57
CA PHE A 10 16.12 11.74 9.70
C PHE A 10 16.35 12.79 8.60
N GLY A 11 15.77 12.58 7.41
CA GLY A 11 15.79 13.52 6.29
C GLY A 11 14.74 14.63 6.35
N GLY A 12 13.90 14.67 7.39
CA GLY A 12 12.82 15.66 7.53
C GLY A 12 11.54 15.35 6.74
N THR A 13 11.44 14.17 6.12
CA THR A 13 10.21 13.70 5.47
C THR A 13 9.31 13.03 6.49
N THR A 14 8.07 13.53 6.60
CA THR A 14 7.09 13.05 7.61
C THR A 14 6.01 12.14 7.04
N THR A 15 5.96 11.94 5.72
CA THR A 15 4.99 11.04 5.08
C THR A 15 5.57 10.42 3.82
N VAL A 16 5.28 9.14 3.58
CA VAL A 16 5.63 8.43 2.33
C VAL A 16 4.41 7.81 1.67
N ILE A 17 4.41 7.71 0.34
CA ILE A 17 3.39 6.97 -0.40
C ILE A 17 4.10 5.85 -1.17
N ASP A 18 3.86 4.60 -0.76
CA ASP A 18 4.49 3.41 -1.34
C ASP A 18 3.61 2.80 -2.43
N PHE A 19 4.18 1.97 -3.32
CA PHE A 19 3.40 1.29 -4.35
C PHE A 19 2.95 -0.11 -3.91
N CYS A 20 1.65 -0.26 -3.68
CA CYS A 20 1.01 -1.54 -3.39
C CYS A 20 0.77 -2.33 -4.68
N LEU A 21 1.54 -3.39 -4.89
CA LEU A 21 1.40 -4.28 -6.04
C LEU A 21 0.22 -5.24 -5.84
N THR A 22 -0.70 -5.24 -6.80
CA THR A 22 -1.84 -6.18 -6.83
C THR A 22 -1.46 -7.48 -7.55
N ASN A 23 -2.05 -8.59 -7.11
CA ASN A 23 -1.85 -9.90 -7.73
C ASN A 23 -3.06 -10.25 -8.60
N LYS A 24 -2.81 -10.72 -9.83
CA LYS A 24 -3.88 -11.16 -10.73
C LYS A 24 -4.65 -12.34 -10.14
N GLY A 25 -5.96 -12.35 -10.33
CA GLY A 25 -6.84 -13.40 -9.81
C GLY A 25 -7.07 -13.38 -8.30
N LEU A 26 -6.52 -12.40 -7.57
CA LEU A 26 -6.77 -12.21 -6.13
C LEU A 26 -7.52 -10.89 -5.89
N PRO A 27 -8.35 -10.81 -4.84
CA PRO A 27 -9.00 -9.55 -4.46
C PRO A 27 -7.99 -8.44 -4.12
N LEU A 28 -8.31 -7.19 -4.49
CA LEU A 28 -7.50 -6.01 -4.19
C LEU A 28 -7.24 -5.86 -2.68
N SER A 29 -8.25 -6.15 -1.87
CA SER A 29 -8.20 -6.10 -0.40
C SER A 29 -7.09 -6.98 0.18
N GLN A 30 -6.77 -8.11 -0.45
CA GLN A 30 -5.72 -9.00 0.01
C GLN A 30 -4.32 -8.37 -0.16
N SER A 31 -4.08 -7.72 -1.30
CA SER A 31 -2.83 -6.98 -1.54
C SER A 31 -2.71 -5.77 -0.61
N ILE A 32 -3.80 -5.03 -0.42
CA ILE A 32 -3.87 -3.91 0.53
C ILE A 32 -3.51 -4.38 1.94
N GLN A 33 -4.16 -5.44 2.42
CA GLN A 33 -3.88 -6.00 3.74
C GLN A 33 -2.42 -6.44 3.86
N SER A 34 -1.88 -7.10 2.83
CA SER A 34 -0.48 -7.52 2.80
C SER A 34 0.49 -6.33 2.93
N TRP A 35 0.16 -5.17 2.34
CA TRP A 35 0.95 -3.96 2.46
C TRP A 35 0.81 -3.30 3.83
N HIS A 36 -0.39 -3.28 4.40
CA HIS A 36 -0.58 -2.88 5.79
C HIS A 36 0.24 -3.76 6.75
N ASP A 37 0.25 -5.08 6.58
CA ASP A 37 1.01 -6.00 7.43
C ASP A 37 2.53 -5.78 7.31
N LYS A 38 3.02 -5.39 6.12
CA LYS A 38 4.43 -5.00 5.93
C LYS A 38 4.80 -3.72 6.68
N ALA A 39 3.86 -2.80 6.85
CA ALA A 39 4.06 -1.49 7.48
C ALA A 39 3.75 -1.50 8.97
N LYS A 40 2.81 -2.34 9.39
CA LYS A 40 2.32 -2.48 10.76
C LYS A 40 3.48 -2.73 11.72
N ASP A 41 3.47 -1.99 12.82
CA ASP A 41 4.47 -2.04 13.90
C ASP A 41 5.92 -1.77 13.44
N LYS A 42 6.10 -1.25 12.21
CA LYS A 42 7.41 -0.98 11.60
C LYS A 42 7.56 0.46 11.13
N ALA A 43 6.52 1.07 10.56
CA ALA A 43 6.59 2.46 10.10
C ALA A 43 6.68 3.44 11.29
N VAL A 44 7.59 4.41 11.22
CA VAL A 44 7.78 5.44 12.28
C VAL A 44 7.28 6.84 11.88
N ILE A 45 6.79 6.99 10.66
CA ILE A 45 6.12 8.20 10.13
C ILE A 45 4.85 7.78 9.39
N ASP A 46 4.01 8.75 9.02
CA ASP A 46 2.77 8.48 8.30
C ASP A 46 3.04 7.86 6.92
N TYR A 47 2.10 7.04 6.44
CA TYR A 47 2.21 6.41 5.13
C TYR A 47 0.87 6.24 4.43
N GLY A 48 0.92 6.15 3.10
CA GLY A 48 -0.20 5.76 2.24
C GLY A 48 0.26 4.85 1.11
N PHE A 49 -0.68 4.42 0.25
CA PHE A 49 -0.40 3.51 -0.86
C PHE A 49 -0.96 4.01 -2.19
N HIS A 50 -0.14 3.96 -3.24
CA HIS A 50 -0.59 3.92 -4.62
C HIS A 50 -0.87 2.47 -5.01
N LEU A 51 -2.11 2.12 -5.40
CA LEU A 51 -2.39 0.79 -5.91
C LEU A 51 -1.94 0.64 -7.36
N MET A 52 -1.06 -0.33 -7.62
CA MET A 52 -0.72 -0.77 -8.98
C MET A 52 -1.62 -1.94 -9.37
N ILE A 53 -2.64 -1.65 -10.17
CA ILE A 53 -3.61 -2.63 -10.69
C ILE A 53 -2.98 -3.40 -11.85
N GLY A 54 -2.64 -4.67 -11.63
CA GLY A 54 -1.95 -5.51 -12.61
C GLY A 54 -2.85 -6.09 -13.71
N GLU A 55 -4.17 -6.06 -13.50
CA GLU A 55 -5.20 -6.50 -14.44
C GLU A 55 -6.50 -5.77 -14.15
N MET A 56 -7.21 -5.35 -15.20
CA MET A 56 -8.52 -4.72 -15.10
C MET A 56 -9.59 -5.65 -15.68
N ASN A 57 -10.61 -5.96 -14.88
CA ASN A 57 -11.81 -6.72 -15.27
C ASN A 57 -13.02 -6.21 -14.46
N ASP A 58 -14.22 -6.68 -14.77
CA ASP A 58 -15.46 -6.20 -14.13
C ASP A 58 -15.47 -6.39 -12.61
N ASP A 59 -14.84 -7.44 -12.09
CA ASP A 59 -14.78 -7.69 -10.65
C ASP A 59 -13.73 -6.82 -9.97
N VAL A 60 -12.62 -6.50 -10.63
CA VAL A 60 -11.64 -5.52 -10.15
C VAL A 60 -12.25 -4.12 -10.14
N LEU A 61 -12.99 -3.74 -11.19
CA LEU A 61 -13.69 -2.45 -11.27
C LEU A 61 -14.67 -2.28 -10.10
N LYS A 62 -15.50 -3.29 -9.80
CA LYS A 62 -16.42 -3.28 -8.65
C LYS A 62 -15.68 -3.15 -7.30
N GLN A 63 -14.47 -3.67 -7.20
CA GLN A 63 -13.68 -3.56 -5.96
C GLN A 63 -13.13 -2.16 -5.73
N LEU A 64 -12.92 -1.34 -6.78
CA LEU A 64 -12.36 0.00 -6.62
C LEU A 64 -13.21 0.90 -5.72
N ASP A 65 -14.53 0.78 -5.79
CA ASP A 65 -15.46 1.53 -4.93
C ASP A 65 -15.26 1.21 -3.44
N SER A 66 -14.76 0.01 -3.12
CA SER A 66 -14.49 -0.43 -1.74
C SER A 66 -13.07 -0.11 -1.23
N VAL A 67 -12.21 0.42 -2.10
CA VAL A 67 -10.82 0.77 -1.76
C VAL A 67 -10.69 2.21 -1.24
N ILE A 68 -11.72 3.06 -1.47
CA ILE A 68 -11.78 4.47 -1.08
C ILE A 68 -12.22 4.63 0.38
#